data_AF-A0A6G4QS17-F1
#
_entry.id   AF-A0A6G4QS17-F1
#
_cell.length_a   1.000
_cell.length_b   1.000
_cell.length_c   1.000
_cell.angle_alpha   90.00
_cell.angle_beta   90.00
_cell.angle_gamma   90.00
#
_symmetry.space_group_name_H-M   'P 1'
#
loop_
_entity.id
_entity.type
_entity.pdbx_description
1 polymer ?
#
loop_
_entity_poly.entity_id
_entity_poly.type
_entity_poly.pdbx_seq_one_letter_code
_entity_poly.pdbx_strand_id
1 'polypeptide(L)'
;MPLSSDRRTNEPYYRFQRLVEALFWLHDFKVEADKRISLRDDGRPYEIDLLVTSPAGAKSVIDVKLYRSRTPNPLDLSNACQRLLAAQAAVGADHAVLATNLNRSHTFSDDALPGGVVLFPFDEMLDAAKSDVELEAGLTEIGRELNSALRDFDRPVDDGASASRRADAPDTLQTLVSLRSADAPVGPSGPPPSRKGHELAAELRELPSGSGFIKLSSEREGVAWRLFEQICQEGLSYIFQGLLDQWEEQQAVGGDANRFDAMCKITGDDVFSRTLIEDFSSRYILFEFKNYTDAVKPNLIHITEKYLYPRALRGTAIIISPQGLSLDARAATHGALRDVGKLVLDLNVDTLCKMLEDKDNGTAPSATMEGLLDAFLLEIGR
;
A
#
# COMPACT_ATOMS: atom_id res chain seq x y z
N MET A 1 -27.81 0.41 18.77
CA MET A 1 -27.84 1.69 18.03
C MET A 1 -27.97 1.37 16.55
N PRO A 2 -28.74 2.13 15.74
CA PRO A 2 -28.90 1.81 14.32
C PRO A 2 -27.61 2.20 13.58
N LEU A 3 -27.03 1.21 12.90
CA LEU A 3 -25.83 1.35 12.07
C LEU A 3 -26.17 2.19 10.83
N SER A 4 -25.56 3.37 10.75
CA SER A 4 -25.54 4.20 9.54
C SER A 4 -24.78 3.47 8.43
N SER A 5 -25.41 3.32 7.27
CA SER A 5 -24.88 2.67 6.07
C SER A 5 -23.88 3.56 5.32
N ASP A 6 -22.73 3.83 5.93
CA ASP A 6 -21.62 4.50 5.24
C ASP A 6 -20.74 3.44 4.56
N ARG A 7 -20.45 3.59 3.26
CA ARG A 7 -19.68 2.61 2.46
C ARG A 7 -18.27 2.34 3.01
N ARG A 8 -17.72 3.27 3.81
CA ARG A 8 -16.44 3.08 4.53
C ARG A 8 -16.51 1.97 5.58
N THR A 9 -17.69 1.65 6.11
CA THR A 9 -17.83 0.69 7.21
C THR A 9 -17.55 -0.77 6.85
N ASN A 10 -17.48 -1.11 5.56
CA ASN A 10 -17.33 -2.49 5.09
C ASN A 10 -15.94 -2.82 4.53
N GLU A 11 -15.01 -1.85 4.50
CA GLU A 11 -13.64 -2.11 4.04
C GLU A 11 -12.88 -2.93 5.11
N PRO A 12 -12.07 -3.94 4.71
CA PRO A 12 -11.32 -4.77 5.67
C PRO A 12 -10.49 -3.96 6.66
N TYR A 13 -9.90 -2.85 6.20
CA TYR A 13 -9.13 -1.93 7.04
C TYR A 13 -9.97 -1.36 8.20
N TYR A 14 -11.13 -0.75 7.90
CA TYR A 14 -11.99 -0.15 8.94
C TYR A 14 -12.61 -1.20 9.87
N ARG A 15 -12.89 -2.41 9.36
CA ARG A 15 -13.30 -3.55 10.21
C ARG A 15 -12.17 -3.91 11.18
N PHE A 16 -10.94 -3.99 10.71
CA PHE A 16 -9.77 -4.31 11.54
C PHE A 16 -9.51 -3.21 12.59
N GLN A 17 -9.52 -1.94 12.19
CA GLN A 17 -9.36 -0.80 13.11
C GLN A 17 -10.39 -0.83 14.25
N ARG A 18 -11.65 -1.16 13.96
CA ARG A 18 -12.72 -1.29 14.98
C ARG A 18 -12.49 -2.45 15.95
N LEU A 19 -11.95 -3.57 15.48
CA LEU A 19 -11.59 -4.69 16.35
C LEU A 19 -10.44 -4.29 17.28
N VAL A 20 -9.44 -3.56 16.75
CA VAL A 20 -8.35 -3.02 17.56
C VAL A 20 -8.88 -2.02 18.60
N GLU A 21 -9.78 -1.10 18.22
CA GLU A 21 -10.46 -0.20 19.17
C GLU A 21 -11.19 -0.99 20.27
N ALA A 22 -11.98 -2.00 19.91
CA ALA A 22 -12.77 -2.77 20.86
C ALA A 22 -11.88 -3.60 21.81
N LEU A 23 -10.71 -4.07 21.36
CA LEU A 23 -9.70 -4.67 22.23
C LEU A 23 -9.23 -3.68 23.30
N PHE A 24 -8.95 -2.43 22.95
CA PHE A 24 -8.55 -1.43 23.95
C PHE A 24 -9.67 -1.15 24.95
N TRP A 25 -10.93 -1.05 24.50
CA TRP A 25 -12.09 -0.93 25.40
C TRP A 25 -12.23 -2.12 26.35
N LEU A 26 -12.08 -3.34 25.85
CA LEU A 26 -12.14 -4.57 26.66
C LEU A 26 -11.12 -4.57 27.81
N HIS A 27 -9.96 -3.93 27.60
CA HIS A 27 -8.86 -3.86 28.58
C HIS A 27 -8.84 -2.54 29.38
N ASP A 28 -9.97 -1.85 29.48
CA ASP A 28 -10.20 -0.62 30.26
C ASP A 28 -9.43 0.62 29.78
N PHE A 29 -8.98 0.66 28.52
CA PHE A 29 -8.44 1.89 27.95
C PHE A 29 -9.57 2.79 27.46
N LYS A 30 -9.42 4.10 27.67
CA LYS A 30 -10.26 5.10 27.00
C LYS A 30 -9.75 5.28 25.58
N VAL A 31 -10.61 5.19 24.57
CA VAL A 31 -10.24 5.32 23.16
C VAL A 31 -10.82 6.60 22.53
N GLU A 32 -10.01 7.31 21.76
CA GLU A 32 -10.38 8.41 20.86
C GLU A 32 -9.93 8.05 19.44
N ALA A 33 -10.86 7.69 18.55
CA ALA A 33 -10.55 7.28 17.16
C ALA A 33 -10.50 8.46 16.17
N ASP A 34 -9.80 8.26 15.05
CA ASP A 34 -9.75 9.15 13.87
C ASP A 34 -9.36 10.60 14.23
N LYS A 35 -8.37 10.74 15.12
CA LYS A 35 -7.97 12.04 15.65
C LYS A 35 -7.01 12.73 14.68
N ARG A 36 -7.50 13.80 14.06
CA ARG A 36 -6.68 14.68 13.23
C ARG A 36 -5.75 15.53 14.08
N ILE A 37 -4.46 15.40 13.84
CA ILE A 37 -3.40 16.23 14.41
C ILE A 37 -2.66 16.98 13.31
N SER A 38 -2.27 18.22 13.57
CA SER A 38 -1.37 18.93 12.66
C SER A 38 0.06 18.57 13.04
N LEU A 39 0.75 17.83 12.18
CA LEU A 39 2.20 17.74 12.27
C LEU A 39 2.77 19.11 11.89
N ARG A 40 3.81 19.56 12.60
CA ARG A 40 4.24 20.96 12.58
C ARG A 40 4.76 21.49 11.23
N ASP A 41 4.85 20.67 10.17
CA ASP A 41 5.63 21.01 8.96
C ASP A 41 4.97 20.72 7.59
N ASP A 42 3.66 20.45 7.49
CA ASP A 42 3.02 20.12 6.19
C ASP A 42 1.65 20.79 5.92
N GLY A 43 1.02 21.40 6.92
CA GLY A 43 -0.29 22.05 6.75
C GLY A 43 -1.45 21.09 6.41
N ARG A 44 -1.19 19.79 6.24
CA ARG A 44 -2.20 18.75 6.09
C ARG A 44 -2.32 18.02 7.43
N PRO A 45 -3.53 17.90 8.01
CA PRO A 45 -3.69 17.16 9.24
C PRO A 45 -3.32 15.69 9.01
N TYR A 46 -2.37 15.19 9.79
CA TYR A 46 -2.13 13.76 9.94
C TYR A 46 -3.25 13.18 10.79
N GLU A 47 -3.89 12.11 10.31
CA GLU A 47 -4.92 11.41 11.07
C GLU A 47 -4.24 10.29 11.86
N ILE A 48 -4.40 10.29 13.18
CA ILE A 48 -4.04 9.16 14.03
C ILE A 48 -5.26 8.24 14.10
N ASP A 49 -5.06 6.95 13.85
CA ASP A 49 -6.16 5.98 13.88
C ASP A 49 -6.77 5.88 15.27
N LEU A 50 -5.95 5.74 16.32
CA LEU A 50 -6.42 5.72 17.71
C LEU A 50 -5.48 6.49 18.65
N LEU A 51 -6.05 7.28 19.55
CA LEU A 51 -5.39 7.76 20.76
C LEU A 51 -6.02 7.06 21.96
N VAL A 52 -5.23 6.27 22.68
CA VAL A 52 -5.71 5.53 23.86
C VAL A 52 -5.11 6.10 25.14
N THR A 53 -5.87 6.04 26.23
CA THR A 53 -5.41 6.41 27.58
C THR A 53 -5.66 5.26 28.54
N SER A 54 -4.61 4.78 29.19
CA SER A 54 -4.69 3.72 30.18
C SER A 54 -5.38 4.19 31.47
N PRO A 55 -5.87 3.28 32.33
CA PRO A 55 -6.42 3.65 33.64
C PRO A 55 -5.45 4.42 34.54
N ALA A 56 -4.13 4.23 34.35
CA ALA A 56 -3.08 4.94 35.07
C ALA A 56 -2.76 6.32 34.48
N GLY A 57 -3.41 6.70 33.36
CA GLY A 57 -3.26 8.00 32.71
C GLY A 57 -2.19 8.05 31.60
N ALA A 58 -1.49 6.95 31.34
CA ALA A 58 -0.53 6.88 30.24
C ALA A 58 -1.25 6.93 28.88
N LYS A 59 -0.71 7.69 27.93
CA LYS A 59 -1.28 7.92 26.61
C LYS A 59 -0.47 7.20 25.54
N SER A 60 -1.15 6.61 24.57
CA SER A 60 -0.51 5.96 23.44
C SER A 60 -1.17 6.38 22.13
N VAL A 61 -0.36 6.80 21.17
CA VAL A 61 -0.81 6.96 19.78
C VAL A 61 -0.67 5.63 19.07
N ILE A 62 -1.69 5.26 18.28
CA ILE A 62 -1.74 3.98 17.57
C ILE A 62 -1.99 4.25 16.09
N ASP A 63 -1.15 3.64 15.25
CA ASP A 63 -1.36 3.50 13.81
C ASP A 63 -1.69 2.03 13.53
N VAL A 64 -2.83 1.80 12.87
CA VAL A 64 -3.32 0.47 12.51
C VAL A 64 -2.92 0.23 11.06
N LYS A 65 -2.18 -0.85 10.80
CA LYS A 65 -1.79 -1.25 9.44
C LYS A 65 -2.32 -2.63 9.11
N LEU A 66 -3.05 -2.72 8.00
CA LEU A 66 -3.56 -3.97 7.45
C LEU A 66 -2.80 -4.31 6.16
N TYR A 67 -1.89 -5.26 6.24
CA TYR A 67 -1.12 -5.78 5.13
C TYR A 67 -1.82 -6.98 4.50
N ARG A 68 -1.97 -6.96 3.17
CA ARG A 68 -2.45 -8.12 2.41
C ARG A 68 -1.35 -9.15 2.12
N SER A 69 -0.08 -8.77 2.27
CA SER A 69 1.06 -9.69 2.25
C SER A 69 1.39 -10.19 3.66
N ARG A 70 1.97 -11.39 3.77
CA ARG A 70 2.55 -11.91 5.02
C ARG A 70 3.91 -11.29 5.34
N THR A 71 4.58 -10.75 4.32
CA THR A 71 5.87 -10.08 4.39
C THR A 71 5.65 -8.61 4.02
N PRO A 72 5.70 -7.67 4.99
CA PRO A 72 5.60 -6.25 4.67
C PRO A 72 6.86 -5.79 3.93
N ASN A 73 6.72 -4.81 3.05
CA ASN A 73 7.88 -4.12 2.51
C ASN A 73 8.59 -3.39 3.67
N PRO A 74 9.90 -3.63 3.91
CA PRO A 74 10.61 -3.02 5.04
C PRO A 74 10.59 -1.49 5.02
N LEU A 75 10.54 -0.88 3.84
CA LEU A 75 10.50 0.57 3.70
C LEU A 75 9.15 1.16 4.14
N ASP A 76 8.05 0.52 3.75
CA ASP A 76 6.69 0.95 4.14
C ASP A 76 6.54 0.93 5.66
N LEU A 77 7.06 -0.14 6.28
CA LEU A 77 7.05 -0.33 7.71
C LEU A 77 7.94 0.69 8.45
N SER A 78 9.12 0.99 7.91
CA SER A 78 10.00 2.05 8.43
C SER A 78 9.33 3.42 8.37
N ASN A 79 8.68 3.76 7.25
CA ASN A 79 7.97 5.03 7.08
C ASN A 79 6.79 5.14 8.07
N ALA A 80 6.01 4.06 8.25
CA ALA A 80 4.93 4.01 9.23
C ALA A 80 5.43 4.30 10.66
N CYS A 81 6.54 3.65 11.06
CA CYS A 81 7.13 3.86 12.38
C CYS A 81 7.58 5.31 12.60
N GLN A 82 8.25 5.92 11.63
CA GLN A 82 8.75 7.29 11.74
C GLN A 82 7.61 8.31 11.89
N ARG A 83 6.51 8.11 11.15
CA ARG A 83 5.33 8.97 11.25
C ARG A 83 4.62 8.84 12.58
N LEU A 84 4.50 7.61 13.06
CA LEU A 84 3.91 7.32 14.35
C LEU A 84 4.72 7.97 15.50
N LEU A 85 6.06 7.98 15.42
CA LEU A 85 6.93 8.71 16.34
C LEU A 85 6.73 10.23 16.25
N ALA A 86 6.58 10.77 15.04
CA ALA A 86 6.28 12.20 14.87
C ALA A 86 4.90 12.56 15.47
N ALA A 87 3.91 11.69 15.33
CA ALA A 87 2.59 11.83 15.92
C ALA A 87 2.63 11.75 17.46
N GLN A 88 3.40 10.81 18.02
CA GLN A 88 3.63 10.68 19.46
C GLN A 88 4.19 11.99 20.03
N ALA A 89 5.21 12.55 19.40
CA ALA A 89 5.83 13.81 19.80
C ALA A 89 4.86 15.00 19.68
N ALA A 90 4.04 15.06 18.63
CA ALA A 90 3.07 16.14 18.42
C ALA A 90 1.93 16.11 19.45
N VAL A 91 1.48 14.92 19.86
CA VAL A 91 0.43 14.75 20.87
C VAL A 91 0.96 14.83 22.31
N GLY A 92 2.26 14.59 22.51
CA GLY A 92 2.85 14.38 23.83
C GLY A 92 2.35 13.08 24.46
N ALA A 93 2.28 12.02 23.67
CA ALA A 93 1.92 10.68 24.14
C ALA A 93 3.14 9.94 24.69
N ASP A 94 2.92 9.05 25.65
CA ASP A 94 3.98 8.24 26.25
C ASP A 94 4.45 7.17 25.28
N HIS A 95 3.54 6.53 24.53
CA HIS A 95 3.89 5.44 23.62
C HIS A 95 3.49 5.71 22.17
N ALA A 96 4.29 5.17 21.25
CA ALA A 96 3.97 4.97 19.84
C ALA A 96 3.70 3.48 19.62
N VAL A 97 2.50 3.11 19.15
CA VAL A 97 2.10 1.70 18.94
C VAL A 97 1.73 1.43 17.49
N LEU A 98 2.38 0.44 16.87
CA LEU A 98 2.00 -0.06 15.56
C LEU A 98 1.17 -1.33 15.73
N ALA A 99 -0.13 -1.24 15.45
CA ALA A 99 -1.05 -2.38 15.48
C ALA A 99 -1.16 -2.99 14.07
N THR A 100 -0.86 -4.28 13.91
CA THR A 100 -0.82 -4.92 12.58
C THR A 100 -1.38 -6.34 12.57
N ASN A 101 -1.90 -6.75 11.42
CA ASN A 101 -2.37 -8.13 11.16
C ASN A 101 -1.23 -9.14 10.95
N LEU A 102 0.03 -8.70 11.01
CA LEU A 102 1.18 -9.56 10.89
C LEU A 102 1.50 -10.22 12.24
N ASN A 103 1.92 -11.48 12.19
CA ASN A 103 2.42 -12.19 13.37
C ASN A 103 3.84 -11.73 13.68
N ARG A 104 4.19 -11.72 14.98
CA ARG A 104 5.52 -11.31 15.46
C ARG A 104 6.66 -11.99 14.69
N SER A 105 6.53 -13.29 14.40
CA SER A 105 7.51 -14.11 13.68
C SER A 105 7.74 -13.71 12.22
N HIS A 106 6.81 -12.98 11.59
CA HIS A 106 6.87 -12.57 10.18
C HIS A 106 7.18 -11.08 9.99
N THR A 107 7.08 -10.29 11.06
CA THR A 107 7.31 -8.84 11.01
C THR A 107 8.79 -8.45 11.01
N PHE A 108 9.60 -9.01 11.92
CA PHE A 108 11.02 -8.67 12.05
C PHE A 108 11.86 -9.88 12.42
N SER A 109 13.02 -9.97 11.80
CA SER A 109 13.92 -11.11 11.97
C SER A 109 14.81 -11.04 13.21
N ASP A 110 14.96 -9.90 13.90
CA ASP A 110 15.54 -9.79 15.27
C ASP A 110 15.80 -8.34 15.78
N ASP A 111 15.48 -7.26 15.05
CA ASP A 111 15.72 -5.88 15.51
C ASP A 111 14.43 -5.16 15.93
N ALA A 112 14.48 -4.51 17.10
CA ALA A 112 13.41 -3.67 17.63
C ALA A 112 12.92 -2.65 16.60
N LEU A 113 11.61 -2.37 16.59
CA LEU A 113 11.03 -1.33 15.74
C LEU A 113 11.82 -0.01 15.87
N PRO A 114 11.97 0.76 14.77
CA PRO A 114 12.68 2.03 14.80
C PRO A 114 12.19 2.94 15.93
N GLY A 115 13.11 3.59 16.65
CA GLY A 115 12.78 4.64 17.62
C GLY A 115 11.96 4.24 18.85
N GLY A 116 11.85 2.94 19.17
CA GLY A 116 11.12 2.49 20.37
C GLY A 116 9.61 2.36 20.17
N VAL A 117 9.14 2.29 18.92
CA VAL A 117 7.74 1.95 18.63
C VAL A 117 7.42 0.57 19.23
N VAL A 118 6.27 0.45 19.88
CA VAL A 118 5.75 -0.80 20.42
C VAL A 118 4.97 -1.52 19.31
N LEU A 119 5.32 -2.77 19.04
CA LEU A 119 4.55 -3.60 18.12
C LEU A 119 3.38 -4.22 18.87
N PHE A 120 2.16 -4.08 18.35
CA PHE A 120 1.03 -4.90 18.77
C PHE A 120 0.66 -5.85 17.62
N PRO A 121 1.23 -7.07 17.60
CA PRO A 121 1.06 -8.01 16.50
C PRO A 121 -0.24 -8.83 16.64
N PHE A 122 -0.63 -9.48 15.55
CA PHE A 122 -1.93 -10.15 15.45
C PHE A 122 -2.11 -11.31 16.43
N ASP A 123 -1.04 -12.06 16.71
CA ASP A 123 -1.03 -13.16 17.69
C ASP A 123 -1.30 -12.66 19.12
N GLU A 124 -0.76 -11.51 19.50
CA GLU A 124 -1.08 -10.88 20.79
C GLU A 124 -2.49 -10.29 20.82
N MET A 125 -2.99 -9.77 19.70
CA MET A 125 -4.38 -9.29 19.60
C MET A 125 -5.38 -10.43 19.82
N LEU A 126 -5.14 -11.59 19.20
CA LEU A 126 -5.98 -12.78 19.39
C LEU A 126 -5.97 -13.24 20.85
N ASP A 127 -4.80 -13.25 21.49
CA ASP A 127 -4.68 -13.60 22.89
C ASP A 127 -5.40 -12.60 23.81
N ALA A 128 -5.33 -11.30 23.50
CA ALA A 128 -6.07 -10.26 24.20
C ALA A 128 -7.58 -10.35 24.03
N ALA A 129 -8.06 -10.99 22.95
CA ALA A 129 -9.48 -11.17 22.65
C ALA A 129 -10.11 -12.38 23.36
N LYS A 130 -9.34 -13.32 23.91
CA LYS A 130 -9.83 -14.62 24.42
C LYS A 130 -10.97 -14.55 25.44
N SER A 131 -11.09 -13.44 26.17
CA SER A 131 -12.18 -13.24 27.13
C SER A 131 -13.50 -12.78 26.48
N ASP A 132 -13.49 -12.43 25.20
CA ASP A 132 -14.63 -11.94 24.42
C ASP A 132 -14.79 -12.74 23.11
N VAL A 133 -15.82 -13.58 23.08
CA VAL A 133 -16.08 -14.50 21.97
C VAL A 133 -16.36 -13.78 20.66
N GLU A 134 -17.00 -12.61 20.70
CA GLU A 134 -17.32 -11.85 19.48
C GLU A 134 -16.07 -11.20 18.89
N LEU A 135 -15.20 -10.66 19.74
CA LEU A 135 -13.92 -10.08 19.30
C LEU A 135 -12.95 -11.13 18.78
N GLU A 136 -12.83 -12.27 19.46
CA GLU A 136 -11.99 -13.39 19.01
C GLU A 136 -12.47 -13.90 17.64
N ALA A 137 -13.79 -14.06 17.47
CA ALA A 137 -14.38 -14.48 16.21
C ALA A 137 -14.12 -13.47 15.08
N GLY A 138 -14.27 -12.17 15.36
CA GLY A 138 -14.05 -11.10 14.38
C GLY A 138 -12.60 -11.01 13.92
N LEU A 139 -11.63 -11.08 14.84
CA LEU A 139 -10.20 -11.13 14.50
C LEU A 139 -9.88 -12.38 13.68
N THR A 140 -10.36 -13.55 14.12
CA THR A 140 -10.17 -14.82 13.41
C THR A 140 -10.74 -14.78 11.99
N GLU A 141 -11.89 -14.12 11.79
CA GLU A 141 -12.48 -13.92 10.47
C GLU A 141 -11.57 -13.08 9.56
N ILE A 142 -11.08 -11.92 10.03
CA ILE A 142 -10.14 -11.08 9.26
C ILE A 142 -8.86 -11.87 8.94
N GLY A 143 -8.30 -12.56 9.93
CA GLY A 143 -7.12 -13.39 9.72
C GLY A 143 -7.36 -14.47 8.66
N ARG A 144 -8.55 -15.06 8.61
CA ARG A 144 -8.95 -16.03 7.58
C ARG A 144 -9.15 -15.39 6.21
N GLU A 145 -9.81 -14.23 6.12
CA GLU A 145 -10.01 -13.49 4.87
C GLU A 145 -8.66 -13.17 4.20
N LEU A 146 -7.71 -12.63 4.97
CA LEU A 146 -6.37 -12.29 4.49
C LEU A 146 -5.59 -13.55 4.10
N ASN A 147 -5.62 -14.59 4.94
CA ASN A 147 -4.94 -15.85 4.63
C ASN A 147 -5.56 -16.62 3.47
N SER A 148 -6.87 -16.52 3.25
CA SER A 148 -7.54 -17.13 2.10
C SER A 148 -7.16 -16.43 0.81
N ALA A 149 -7.11 -15.09 0.83
CA ALA A 149 -6.59 -14.31 -0.29
C ALA A 149 -5.12 -14.66 -0.61
N LEU A 150 -4.35 -15.11 0.39
CA LEU A 150 -2.95 -15.52 0.24
C LEU A 150 -2.74 -17.02 -0.06
N ARG A 151 -3.69 -17.90 0.28
CA ARG A 151 -3.57 -19.37 0.14
C ARG A 151 -3.48 -19.83 -1.30
N ASP A 152 -4.05 -19.08 -2.24
CA ASP A 152 -3.93 -19.37 -3.67
C ASP A 152 -2.54 -18.99 -4.21
N PHE A 153 -1.79 -18.13 -3.50
CA PHE A 153 -0.50 -17.62 -3.96
C PHE A 153 0.72 -18.18 -3.20
N ASP A 154 0.54 -18.75 -2.01
CA ASP A 154 1.63 -19.33 -1.21
C ASP A 154 1.79 -20.83 -1.51
N ARG A 155 2.99 -21.23 -1.99
CA ARG A 155 3.49 -22.59 -1.72
C ARG A 155 3.45 -22.82 -0.20
N PRO A 156 3.25 -24.07 0.27
CA PRO A 156 3.25 -24.35 1.70
C PRO A 156 4.58 -23.90 2.29
N VAL A 157 4.57 -22.76 2.97
CA VAL A 157 5.55 -22.48 4.01
C VAL A 157 5.26 -23.55 5.04
N ASP A 158 6.23 -24.40 5.33
CA ASP A 158 6.10 -25.49 6.30
C ASP A 158 5.47 -24.95 7.60
N ASP A 159 4.16 -25.18 7.75
CA ASP A 159 3.43 -25.07 9.03
C ASP A 159 4.04 -26.03 10.09
N GLY A 160 5.00 -26.87 9.69
CA GLY A 160 5.81 -27.74 10.54
C GLY A 160 6.84 -27.02 11.41
N ALA A 161 7.21 -25.76 11.15
CA ALA A 161 8.15 -25.03 12.01
C ALA A 161 7.47 -24.36 13.22
N SER A 162 6.15 -24.19 13.19
CA SER A 162 5.35 -23.50 14.22
C SER A 162 5.06 -24.38 15.45
N ALA A 163 5.26 -25.69 15.35
CA ALA A 163 4.95 -26.64 16.43
C ALA A 163 6.08 -26.83 17.46
N SER A 164 7.29 -26.33 17.19
CA SER A 164 8.48 -26.69 18.00
C SER A 164 9.18 -25.55 18.73
N ARG A 165 8.60 -24.34 18.81
CA ARG A 165 9.07 -23.26 19.72
C ARG A 165 8.06 -22.90 20.80
N ARG A 166 7.40 -23.89 21.41
CA ARG A 166 6.52 -23.72 22.58
C ARG A 166 7.26 -23.73 23.94
N ALA A 167 8.58 -23.51 23.95
CA ALA A 167 9.35 -23.63 25.19
C ALA A 167 9.49 -22.33 26.00
N ASP A 168 9.37 -21.14 25.38
CA ASP A 168 9.54 -19.85 26.08
C ASP A 168 8.65 -18.76 25.47
N ALA A 169 7.32 -18.95 25.47
CA ALA A 169 6.42 -17.87 25.06
C ALA A 169 6.43 -16.77 26.16
N PRO A 170 6.87 -15.54 25.86
CA PRO A 170 6.74 -14.42 26.80
C PRO A 170 5.25 -14.21 27.13
N ASP A 171 4.91 -13.77 28.35
CA ASP A 171 3.53 -13.44 28.74
C ASP A 171 2.80 -12.67 27.63
N THR A 172 1.75 -13.25 27.04
CA THR A 172 1.21 -12.83 25.74
C THR A 172 0.36 -11.54 25.78
N LEU A 173 0.28 -10.89 26.94
CA LEU A 173 -0.31 -9.54 27.10
C LEU A 173 0.76 -8.45 27.34
N GLN A 174 2.03 -8.75 27.07
CA GLN A 174 3.14 -7.83 27.32
C GLN A 174 2.92 -6.44 26.75
N THR A 175 2.36 -6.33 25.54
CA THR A 175 2.06 -5.04 24.92
C THR A 175 1.05 -4.23 25.74
N LEU A 176 -0.12 -4.80 26.06
CA LEU A 176 -1.13 -4.08 26.85
C LEU A 176 -0.64 -3.74 28.26
N VAL A 177 0.21 -4.59 28.85
CA VAL A 177 0.84 -4.31 30.15
C VAL A 177 1.83 -3.15 30.05
N SER A 178 2.69 -3.10 29.03
CA SER A 178 3.67 -2.02 28.86
C SER A 178 2.99 -0.66 28.63
N LEU A 179 1.83 -0.64 27.97
CA LEU A 179 1.07 0.60 27.72
C LEU A 179 0.38 1.17 28.97
N ARG A 180 0.40 0.47 30.12
CA ARG A 180 -0.17 0.96 31.38
C ARG A 180 0.78 1.89 32.15
N SER A 181 2.09 1.83 31.93
CA SER A 181 3.05 2.78 32.53
C SER A 181 3.38 3.90 31.56
N ALA A 182 3.94 5.01 32.06
CA ALA A 182 4.47 6.08 31.20
C ALA A 182 5.90 5.80 30.71
N ASP A 183 6.45 4.62 31.03
CA ASP A 183 7.82 4.24 30.69
C ASP A 183 7.89 3.75 29.24
N ALA A 184 8.06 4.70 28.32
CA ALA A 184 8.22 4.41 26.90
C ALA A 184 9.54 3.67 26.62
N PRO A 185 9.55 2.66 25.73
CA PRO A 185 10.81 2.13 25.20
C PRO A 185 11.59 3.24 24.49
N VAL A 186 12.86 3.42 24.85
CA VAL A 186 13.75 4.39 24.17
C VAL A 186 14.60 3.63 23.15
N GLY A 187 14.30 3.83 21.87
CA GLY A 187 15.12 3.31 20.76
C GLY A 187 15.92 4.41 20.06
N PRO A 188 16.90 4.06 19.21
CA PRO A 188 17.59 5.03 18.38
C PRO A 188 16.60 5.74 17.45
N SER A 189 16.63 7.07 17.42
CA SER A 189 15.80 7.87 16.50
C SER A 189 16.13 7.50 15.05
N GLY A 190 15.14 7.05 14.29
CA GLY A 190 15.27 6.81 12.86
C GLY A 190 15.43 8.11 12.05
N PRO A 191 15.82 8.04 10.77
CA PRO A 191 15.80 9.19 9.87
C PRO A 191 14.37 9.79 9.76
N PRO A 192 14.23 11.06 9.32
CA PRO A 192 12.92 11.66 9.15
C PRO A 192 12.10 10.92 8.08
N PRO A 193 10.74 10.96 8.16
CA PRO A 193 9.88 10.33 7.17
C PRO A 193 10.16 10.88 5.77
N SER A 194 10.21 9.97 4.79
CA SER A 194 10.32 10.33 3.38
C SER A 194 9.15 11.22 2.96
N ARG A 195 9.46 12.29 2.21
CA ARG A 195 8.47 13.17 1.57
C ARG A 195 8.45 13.04 0.06
N LYS A 196 9.19 12.06 -0.47
CA LYS A 196 9.39 11.90 -1.91
C LYS A 196 8.06 11.69 -2.64
N GLY A 197 7.13 10.93 -2.07
CA GLY A 197 5.81 10.71 -2.65
C GLY A 197 5.00 12.01 -2.77
N HIS A 198 4.94 12.79 -1.69
CA HIS A 198 4.26 14.08 -1.67
C HIS A 198 4.86 15.08 -2.66
N GLU A 199 6.19 15.13 -2.76
CA GLU A 199 6.91 15.99 -3.71
C GLU A 199 6.56 15.62 -5.16
N LEU A 200 6.63 14.34 -5.51
CA LEU A 200 6.28 13.85 -6.86
C LEU A 200 4.79 14.05 -7.18
N ALA A 201 3.90 13.85 -6.21
CA ALA A 201 2.47 14.09 -6.38
C ALA A 201 2.16 15.58 -6.57
N ALA A 202 2.92 16.49 -5.94
CA ALA A 202 2.80 17.92 -6.18
C ALA A 202 3.24 18.28 -7.61
N GLU A 203 4.38 17.75 -8.07
CA GLU A 203 4.86 17.95 -9.45
C GLU A 203 3.85 17.45 -10.50
N LEU A 204 3.28 16.25 -10.30
CA LEU A 204 2.26 15.68 -11.21
C LEU A 204 0.99 16.54 -11.28
N ARG A 205 0.56 17.15 -10.17
CA ARG A 205 -0.63 18.01 -10.14
C ARG A 205 -0.38 19.39 -10.75
N GLU A 206 0.86 19.88 -10.70
CA GLU A 206 1.26 21.15 -11.32
C GLU A 206 1.41 21.03 -12.85
N LEU A 207 1.79 19.84 -13.34
CA LEU A 207 2.04 19.55 -14.74
C LEU A 207 0.82 19.77 -15.66
N PRO A 208 0.84 20.72 -16.62
CA PRO A 208 -0.19 20.80 -17.65
C PRO A 208 0.00 19.71 -18.73
N SER A 209 -1.09 19.41 -19.43
CA SER A 209 -1.03 18.50 -20.59
C SER A 209 -0.45 19.15 -21.84
N GLY A 210 0.13 18.34 -22.73
CA GLY A 210 0.60 18.76 -24.05
C GLY A 210 2.13 18.88 -24.19
N SER A 211 2.57 19.71 -25.14
CA SER A 211 3.97 19.79 -25.60
C SER A 211 4.64 21.14 -25.34
N GLY A 212 4.08 21.98 -24.47
CA GLY A 212 4.69 23.24 -24.07
C GLY A 212 5.95 23.02 -23.23
N PHE A 213 6.89 23.95 -23.30
CA PHE A 213 7.98 24.03 -22.32
C PHE A 213 7.45 24.64 -21.03
N ILE A 214 7.76 24.03 -19.89
CA ILE A 214 7.31 24.46 -18.58
C ILE A 214 8.47 24.43 -17.59
N LYS A 215 8.29 25.18 -16.50
CA LYS A 215 9.14 25.12 -15.32
C LYS A 215 8.24 24.96 -14.10
N LEU A 216 8.46 23.90 -13.34
CA LEU A 216 7.71 23.58 -12.13
C LEU A 216 8.25 24.34 -10.92
N SER A 217 7.45 24.38 -9.86
CA SER A 217 7.82 24.95 -8.56
C SER A 217 9.04 24.25 -7.92
N SER A 218 9.28 22.98 -8.26
CA SER A 218 10.48 22.22 -7.87
C SER A 218 11.75 22.59 -8.65
N GLU A 219 11.69 23.64 -9.49
CA GLU A 219 12.74 24.07 -10.42
C GLU A 219 13.01 23.12 -11.59
N ARG A 220 12.34 21.96 -11.65
CA ARG A 220 12.39 21.03 -12.79
C ARG A 220 11.78 21.69 -14.03
N GLU A 221 12.50 21.68 -15.15
CA GLU A 221 12.06 22.32 -16.39
C GLU A 221 12.27 21.43 -17.63
N GLY A 222 11.41 21.60 -18.62
CA GLY A 222 11.41 20.74 -19.80
C GLY A 222 10.10 20.78 -20.58
N VAL A 223 9.99 19.91 -21.58
CA VAL A 223 8.74 19.74 -22.35
C VAL A 223 7.76 18.94 -21.51
N ALA A 224 6.52 19.44 -21.37
CA ALA A 224 5.52 18.90 -20.44
C ALA A 224 5.29 17.39 -20.56
N TRP A 225 5.17 16.83 -21.78
CA TRP A 225 5.02 15.37 -21.96
C TRP A 225 6.25 14.56 -21.52
N ARG A 226 7.46 15.09 -21.68
CA ARG A 226 8.70 14.43 -21.22
C ARG A 226 8.85 14.49 -19.71
N LEU A 227 8.51 15.64 -19.11
CA LEU A 227 8.48 15.78 -17.66
C LEU A 227 7.46 14.82 -17.05
N PHE A 228 6.29 14.69 -17.68
CA PHE A 228 5.28 13.72 -17.27
C PHE A 228 5.81 12.27 -17.29
N GLU A 229 6.46 11.85 -18.38
CA GLU A 229 7.12 10.53 -18.46
C GLU A 229 8.12 10.31 -17.32
N GLN A 230 9.03 11.26 -17.12
CA GLN A 230 10.08 11.18 -16.11
C GLN A 230 9.52 11.11 -14.69
N ILE A 231 8.56 11.98 -14.36
CA ILE A 231 7.97 12.04 -13.02
C ILE A 231 7.11 10.79 -12.76
N CYS A 232 6.38 10.28 -13.76
CA CYS A 232 5.65 9.03 -13.63
C CYS A 232 6.59 7.83 -13.41
N GLN A 233 7.67 7.71 -14.18
CA GLN A 233 8.66 6.65 -14.01
C GLN A 233 9.36 6.73 -12.64
N GLU A 234 9.73 7.92 -12.20
CA GLU A 234 10.31 8.15 -10.87
C GLU A 234 9.31 7.77 -9.76
N GLY A 235 8.05 8.17 -9.92
CA GLY A 235 6.97 7.86 -8.99
C GLY A 235 6.67 6.38 -8.89
N LEU A 236 6.55 5.68 -10.02
CA LEU A 236 6.34 4.23 -10.04
C LEU A 236 7.55 3.48 -9.45
N SER A 237 8.77 3.92 -9.75
CA SER A 237 9.99 3.35 -9.15
C SER A 237 10.00 3.51 -7.63
N TYR A 238 9.52 4.64 -7.11
CA TYR A 238 9.39 4.88 -5.68
C TYR A 238 8.30 4.02 -5.04
N ILE A 239 7.10 4.01 -5.64
CA ILE A 239 5.95 3.22 -5.17
C ILE A 239 6.31 1.73 -5.07
N PHE A 240 6.85 1.18 -6.16
CA PHE A 240 7.13 -0.25 -6.29
C PHE A 240 8.55 -0.64 -5.90
N GLN A 241 9.25 0.19 -5.13
CA GLN A 241 10.60 -0.12 -4.68
C GLN A 241 10.62 -1.46 -3.92
N GLY A 242 11.41 -2.41 -4.44
CA GLY A 242 11.49 -3.79 -3.92
C GLY A 242 10.52 -4.78 -4.56
N LEU A 243 9.52 -4.31 -5.30
CA LEU A 243 8.53 -5.13 -6.01
C LEU A 243 8.77 -5.16 -7.53
N LEU A 244 9.24 -4.04 -8.10
CA LEU A 244 9.62 -3.92 -9.50
C LEU A 244 11.08 -3.45 -9.61
N ASP A 245 11.84 -4.07 -10.49
CA ASP A 245 13.26 -3.79 -10.71
C ASP A 245 13.60 -3.81 -12.21
N GLN A 246 14.85 -3.52 -12.57
CA GLN A 246 15.35 -3.55 -13.95
C GLN A 246 14.51 -2.67 -14.88
N TRP A 247 14.32 -1.40 -14.48
CA TRP A 247 13.65 -0.40 -15.30
C TRP A 247 14.50 -0.14 -16.55
N GLU A 248 13.98 -0.55 -17.71
CA GLU A 248 14.60 -0.35 -19.02
C GLU A 248 13.77 0.63 -19.84
N GLU A 249 14.43 1.70 -20.28
CA GLU A 249 13.97 2.53 -21.39
C GLU A 249 14.49 1.89 -22.68
N GLN A 250 13.63 1.40 -23.56
CA GLN A 250 14.12 0.71 -24.76
C GLN A 250 14.82 1.70 -25.71
N GLN A 251 16.09 1.39 -26.03
CA GLN A 251 16.85 2.08 -27.07
C GLN A 251 16.42 1.62 -28.47
N ALA A 252 16.40 2.57 -29.40
CA ALA A 252 16.05 2.33 -30.79
C ALA A 252 17.04 1.36 -31.44
N VAL A 253 16.59 0.14 -31.76
CA VAL A 253 17.31 -0.74 -32.68
C VAL A 253 16.49 -0.88 -33.95
N GLY A 254 16.95 -0.24 -35.02
CA GLY A 254 16.52 -0.55 -36.38
C GLY A 254 15.08 -0.17 -36.72
N GLY A 255 14.77 1.12 -36.64
CA GLY A 255 13.68 1.78 -37.39
C GLY A 255 12.41 0.96 -37.64
N ASP A 256 11.50 0.95 -36.67
CA ASP A 256 10.08 1.00 -36.99
C ASP A 256 9.30 1.73 -35.89
N ALA A 257 8.28 2.46 -36.34
CA ALA A 257 7.57 3.48 -35.59
C ALA A 257 6.55 2.86 -34.63
N ASN A 258 6.99 2.42 -33.45
CA ASN A 258 6.15 2.28 -32.26
C ASN A 258 6.99 1.80 -31.05
N ARG A 259 7.15 2.66 -30.03
CA ARG A 259 7.97 2.44 -28.84
C ARG A 259 7.10 2.57 -27.58
N PHE A 260 7.25 1.66 -26.62
CA PHE A 260 6.70 1.80 -25.27
C PHE A 260 7.68 2.59 -24.39
N ASP A 261 7.17 3.28 -23.37
CA ASP A 261 7.94 4.32 -22.68
C ASP A 261 8.87 3.72 -21.62
N ALA A 262 8.42 2.72 -20.86
CA ALA A 262 9.25 1.98 -19.92
C ALA A 262 8.84 0.51 -19.81
N MET A 263 9.77 -0.33 -19.38
CA MET A 263 9.51 -1.73 -19.00
C MET A 263 10.25 -2.04 -17.71
N CYS A 264 9.65 -2.84 -16.84
CA CYS A 264 10.33 -3.33 -15.64
C CYS A 264 10.08 -4.83 -15.45
N LYS A 265 10.92 -5.46 -14.66
CA LYS A 265 10.78 -6.85 -14.21
C LYS A 265 10.03 -6.90 -12.88
N ILE A 266 9.13 -7.86 -12.76
CA ILE A 266 8.45 -8.18 -11.50
C ILE A 266 9.38 -9.02 -10.63
N THR A 267 9.71 -8.51 -9.44
CA THR A 267 10.50 -9.20 -8.41
C THR A 267 9.72 -9.45 -7.12
N GLY A 268 8.60 -8.75 -6.94
CA GLY A 268 7.75 -8.85 -5.76
C GLY A 268 7.03 -10.19 -5.63
N ASP A 269 6.67 -10.51 -4.39
CA ASP A 269 5.87 -11.65 -3.95
C ASP A 269 4.54 -11.21 -3.32
N ASP A 270 4.18 -9.93 -3.43
CA ASP A 270 2.87 -9.44 -3.02
C ASP A 270 1.76 -10.00 -3.94
N VAL A 271 0.51 -9.84 -3.51
CA VAL A 271 -0.66 -10.39 -4.23
C VAL A 271 -0.70 -9.87 -5.66
N PHE A 272 -0.56 -8.56 -5.88
CA PHE A 272 -0.57 -7.98 -7.23
C PHE A 272 0.53 -8.59 -8.11
N SER A 273 1.78 -8.62 -7.63
CA SER A 273 2.91 -9.18 -8.38
C SER A 273 2.69 -10.64 -8.77
N ARG A 274 2.20 -11.48 -7.84
CA ARG A 274 1.96 -12.90 -8.10
C ARG A 274 0.81 -13.13 -9.07
N THR A 275 -0.30 -12.41 -8.92
CA THR A 275 -1.42 -12.45 -9.86
C THR A 275 -0.93 -12.15 -11.29
N LEU A 276 -0.09 -11.13 -11.48
CA LEU A 276 0.46 -10.83 -12.81
C LEU A 276 1.34 -11.96 -13.37
N ILE A 277 2.15 -12.59 -12.52
CA ILE A 277 3.04 -13.68 -12.89
C ILE A 277 2.28 -14.95 -13.27
N GLU A 278 1.32 -15.33 -12.43
CA GLU A 278 0.67 -16.64 -12.46
C GLU A 278 -0.54 -16.64 -13.40
N ASP A 279 -1.36 -15.58 -13.36
CA ASP A 279 -2.62 -15.52 -14.10
C ASP A 279 -2.52 -14.77 -15.42
N PHE A 280 -1.64 -13.77 -15.50
CA PHE A 280 -1.49 -12.92 -16.71
C PHE A 280 -0.23 -13.20 -17.52
N SER A 281 0.50 -14.26 -17.20
CA SER A 281 1.74 -14.64 -17.90
C SER A 281 2.70 -13.44 -18.05
N SER A 282 2.96 -12.72 -16.96
CA SER A 282 3.81 -11.53 -16.97
C SER A 282 4.94 -11.63 -15.96
N ARG A 283 6.19 -11.66 -16.46
CA ARG A 283 7.41 -11.40 -15.67
C ARG A 283 7.91 -9.98 -15.86
N TYR A 284 7.40 -9.28 -16.87
CA TYR A 284 7.68 -7.88 -17.12
C TYR A 284 6.38 -7.11 -17.31
N ILE A 285 6.37 -5.85 -16.91
CA ILE A 285 5.25 -4.92 -17.11
C ILE A 285 5.71 -3.84 -18.09
N LEU A 286 4.90 -3.57 -19.11
CA LEU A 286 5.08 -2.42 -19.99
C LEU A 286 4.34 -1.21 -19.44
N PHE A 287 4.97 -0.05 -19.47
CA PHE A 287 4.38 1.22 -19.09
C PHE A 287 4.31 2.14 -20.30
N GLU A 288 3.16 2.78 -20.47
CA GLU A 288 2.98 3.89 -21.41
C GLU A 288 2.49 5.12 -20.68
N PHE A 289 3.16 6.25 -20.90
CA PHE A 289 2.81 7.53 -20.32
C PHE A 289 2.20 8.42 -21.40
N LYS A 290 0.98 8.92 -21.16
CA LYS A 290 0.24 9.71 -22.14
C LYS A 290 -0.28 10.98 -21.50
N ASN A 291 0.47 12.07 -21.66
CA ASN A 291 0.10 13.40 -21.14
C ASN A 291 -0.92 14.12 -22.06
N TYR A 292 -2.10 13.51 -22.22
CA TYR A 292 -3.19 14.04 -23.03
C TYR A 292 -4.20 14.80 -22.17
N THR A 293 -4.77 15.87 -22.74
CA THR A 293 -5.85 16.64 -22.11
C THR A 293 -7.15 15.84 -22.04
N ASP A 294 -7.43 15.05 -23.08
CA ASP A 294 -8.60 14.18 -23.17
C ASP A 294 -8.27 12.75 -22.74
N ALA A 295 -9.30 11.99 -22.39
CA ALA A 295 -9.18 10.56 -22.11
C ALA A 295 -8.59 9.79 -23.30
N VAL A 296 -7.79 8.78 -22.99
CA VAL A 296 -7.10 7.95 -24.00
C VAL A 296 -8.11 7.18 -24.85
N LYS A 297 -7.89 7.19 -26.17
CA LYS A 297 -8.78 6.61 -27.18
C LYS A 297 -8.40 5.15 -27.52
N PRO A 298 -9.36 4.34 -28.03
CA PRO A 298 -9.15 2.91 -28.31
C PRO A 298 -7.96 2.59 -29.23
N ASN A 299 -7.63 3.47 -30.19
CA ASN A 299 -6.52 3.25 -31.11
C ASN A 299 -5.18 3.05 -30.38
N LEU A 300 -4.98 3.70 -29.23
CA LEU A 300 -3.77 3.49 -28.44
C LEU A 300 -3.74 2.09 -27.83
N ILE A 301 -4.88 1.59 -27.34
CA ILE A 301 -4.96 0.23 -26.77
C ILE A 301 -4.50 -0.80 -27.80
N HIS A 302 -4.98 -0.71 -29.03
CA HIS A 302 -4.57 -1.61 -30.12
C HIS A 302 -3.09 -1.47 -30.52
N ILE A 303 -2.48 -0.31 -30.27
CA ILE A 303 -1.03 -0.12 -30.44
C ILE A 303 -0.28 -0.81 -29.30
N THR A 304 -0.64 -0.51 -28.06
CA THR A 304 -0.03 -1.09 -26.86
C THR A 304 -0.12 -2.62 -26.87
N GLU A 305 -1.25 -3.16 -27.30
CA GLU A 305 -1.50 -4.60 -27.40
C GLU A 305 -0.50 -5.32 -28.30
N LYS A 306 0.04 -4.65 -29.33
CA LYS A 306 1.04 -5.26 -30.24
C LYS A 306 2.40 -5.48 -29.57
N TYR A 307 2.71 -4.76 -28.50
CA TYR A 307 3.95 -4.95 -27.75
C TYR A 307 3.84 -6.10 -26.74
N LEU A 308 2.61 -6.40 -26.31
CA LEU A 308 2.36 -7.47 -25.35
C LEU A 308 2.50 -8.83 -26.01
N TYR A 309 3.34 -9.66 -25.40
CA TYR A 309 3.60 -11.02 -25.83
C TYR A 309 3.58 -11.98 -24.64
N PRO A 310 2.40 -12.51 -24.26
CA PRO A 310 2.25 -13.40 -23.11
C PRO A 310 3.18 -14.63 -23.14
N ARG A 311 3.45 -15.19 -24.33
CA ARG A 311 4.38 -16.33 -24.47
C ARG A 311 5.83 -15.99 -24.10
N ALA A 312 6.22 -14.72 -24.18
CA ALA A 312 7.52 -14.22 -23.73
C ALA A 312 7.45 -13.63 -22.31
N LEU A 313 6.38 -13.93 -21.56
CA LEU A 313 6.14 -13.44 -20.20
C LEU A 313 6.02 -11.90 -20.12
N ARG A 314 5.40 -11.31 -21.14
CA ARG A 314 5.11 -9.87 -21.25
C ARG A 314 3.63 -9.67 -21.57
N GLY A 315 2.75 -10.16 -20.70
CA GLY A 315 1.30 -10.17 -20.90
C GLY A 315 0.58 -8.91 -20.43
N THR A 316 1.25 -8.06 -19.63
CA THR A 316 0.64 -6.92 -18.96
C THR A 316 1.24 -5.57 -19.37
N ALA A 317 0.37 -4.60 -19.65
CA ALA A 317 0.71 -3.18 -19.75
C ALA A 317 -0.10 -2.34 -18.74
N ILE A 318 0.46 -1.20 -18.36
CA ILE A 318 -0.22 -0.16 -17.57
C ILE A 318 -0.09 1.16 -18.34
N ILE A 319 -1.22 1.79 -18.64
CA ILE A 319 -1.27 3.08 -19.31
C ILE A 319 -1.55 4.15 -18.27
N ILE A 320 -0.66 5.14 -18.18
CA ILE A 320 -0.79 6.28 -17.27
C ILE A 320 -1.17 7.51 -18.06
N SER A 321 -2.23 8.20 -17.63
CA SER A 321 -2.65 9.46 -18.25
C SER A 321 -3.39 10.37 -17.26
N PRO A 322 -3.48 11.70 -17.51
CA PRO A 322 -4.22 12.60 -16.63
C PRO A 322 -5.68 12.21 -16.41
N GLN A 323 -6.40 11.86 -17.49
CA GLN A 323 -7.85 11.61 -17.46
C GLN A 323 -8.24 10.13 -17.48
N GLY A 324 -7.28 9.22 -17.62
CA GLY A 324 -7.55 7.79 -17.79
C GLY A 324 -8.05 7.41 -19.19
N LEU A 325 -8.63 6.22 -19.30
CA LEU A 325 -9.18 5.68 -20.54
C LEU A 325 -10.62 6.16 -20.81
N SER A 326 -10.92 6.43 -22.07
CA SER A 326 -12.31 6.61 -22.52
C SER A 326 -13.13 5.31 -22.37
N LEU A 327 -14.46 5.41 -22.35
CA LEU A 327 -15.34 4.23 -22.24
C LEU A 327 -15.07 3.20 -23.35
N ASP A 328 -14.90 3.66 -24.59
CA ASP A 328 -14.57 2.78 -25.71
C ASP A 328 -13.17 2.17 -25.57
N ALA A 329 -12.21 2.91 -24.98
CA ALA A 329 -10.87 2.37 -24.74
C ALA A 329 -10.88 1.31 -23.64
N ARG A 330 -11.69 1.49 -22.58
CA ARG A 330 -11.93 0.45 -21.57
C ARG A 330 -12.58 -0.79 -22.17
N ALA A 331 -13.54 -0.63 -23.09
CA ALA A 331 -14.08 -1.77 -23.83
C ALA A 331 -13.01 -2.48 -24.67
N ALA A 332 -12.07 -1.74 -25.26
CA ALA A 332 -10.95 -2.31 -26.00
C ALA A 332 -9.96 -3.06 -25.10
N THR A 333 -9.68 -2.60 -23.87
CA THR A 333 -8.83 -3.33 -22.92
C THR A 333 -9.51 -4.62 -22.45
N HIS A 334 -10.82 -4.63 -22.23
CA HIS A 334 -11.58 -5.84 -21.93
C HIS A 334 -11.53 -6.84 -23.10
N GLY A 335 -11.68 -6.34 -24.34
CA GLY A 335 -11.52 -7.15 -25.54
C GLY A 335 -10.13 -7.79 -25.65
N ALA A 336 -9.07 -7.02 -25.37
CA ALA A 336 -7.70 -7.52 -25.37
C ALA A 336 -7.49 -8.66 -24.35
N LEU A 337 -8.06 -8.55 -23.15
CA LEU A 337 -7.96 -9.66 -22.20
C LEU A 337 -8.79 -10.87 -22.63
N ARG A 338 -10.05 -10.66 -23.02
CA ARG A 338 -10.98 -11.74 -23.39
C ARG A 338 -10.51 -12.52 -24.61
N ASP A 339 -10.03 -11.83 -25.64
CA ASP A 339 -9.82 -12.43 -26.95
C ASP A 339 -8.41 -13.02 -27.09
N VAL A 340 -7.41 -12.42 -26.43
CA VAL A 340 -5.99 -12.80 -26.58
C VAL A 340 -5.20 -12.90 -25.28
N GLY A 341 -5.85 -12.76 -24.12
CA GLY A 341 -5.21 -12.95 -22.81
C GLY A 341 -4.22 -11.86 -22.43
N LYS A 342 -4.36 -10.64 -22.97
CA LYS A 342 -3.45 -9.52 -22.69
C LYS A 342 -4.10 -8.51 -21.75
N LEU A 343 -3.44 -8.24 -20.64
CA LEU A 343 -3.93 -7.31 -19.63
C LEU A 343 -3.43 -5.89 -19.92
N VAL A 344 -4.34 -4.91 -19.97
CA VAL A 344 -4.00 -3.49 -20.09
C VAL A 344 -4.78 -2.73 -19.03
N LEU A 345 -4.08 -2.27 -18.00
CA LEU A 345 -4.67 -1.52 -16.88
C LEU A 345 -4.59 -0.01 -17.12
N ASP A 346 -5.59 0.70 -16.63
CA ASP A 346 -5.65 2.16 -16.59
C ASP A 346 -5.16 2.68 -15.23
N LEU A 347 -4.32 3.70 -15.23
CA LEU A 347 -3.92 4.41 -14.02
C LEU A 347 -3.93 5.92 -14.28
N ASN A 348 -4.92 6.62 -13.73
CA ASN A 348 -4.96 8.07 -13.86
C ASN A 348 -4.03 8.79 -12.87
N VAL A 349 -3.74 10.07 -13.14
CA VAL A 349 -2.83 10.89 -12.31
C VAL A 349 -3.34 11.03 -10.88
N ASP A 350 -4.66 11.17 -10.67
CA ASP A 350 -5.22 11.30 -9.32
C ASP A 350 -4.94 10.04 -8.48
N THR A 351 -5.10 8.86 -9.08
CA THR A 351 -4.82 7.58 -8.43
C THR A 351 -3.33 7.38 -8.20
N LEU A 352 -2.48 7.74 -9.17
CA LEU A 352 -1.02 7.71 -9.00
C LEU A 352 -0.56 8.64 -7.87
N CYS A 353 -1.10 9.86 -7.79
CA CYS A 353 -0.81 10.79 -6.70
C CYS A 353 -1.21 10.22 -5.34
N LYS A 354 -2.38 9.58 -5.25
CA LYS A 354 -2.80 8.90 -4.03
C LYS A 354 -1.83 7.79 -3.64
N MET A 355 -1.42 6.96 -4.59
CA MET A 355 -0.45 5.88 -4.33
C MET A 355 0.91 6.40 -3.85
N LEU A 356 1.38 7.53 -4.38
CA LEU A 356 2.60 8.20 -3.92
C LEU A 356 2.48 8.70 -2.47
N GLU A 357 1.36 9.34 -2.14
CA GLU A 357 1.08 9.81 -0.79
C GLU A 357 0.92 8.61 0.19
N ASP A 358 0.25 7.54 -0.23
CA ASP A 358 0.10 6.30 0.54
C ASP A 358 1.44 5.63 0.84
N LYS A 359 2.40 5.65 -0.10
CA LYS A 359 3.77 5.16 0.10
C LYS A 359 4.50 5.92 1.21
N ASP A 360 4.39 7.25 1.21
CA ASP A 360 4.93 8.09 2.29
C ASP A 360 4.19 7.83 3.62
N ASN A 361 2.93 7.41 3.58
CA ASN A 361 2.13 7.04 4.75
C ASN A 361 2.45 5.65 5.31
N GLY A 362 3.35 4.90 4.67
CA GLY A 362 3.66 3.51 5.05
C GLY A 362 2.54 2.52 4.72
N THR A 363 1.59 2.92 3.87
CA THR A 363 0.55 2.05 3.34
C THR A 363 1.08 1.41 2.06
N ALA A 364 0.98 0.08 1.95
CA ALA A 364 1.42 -0.65 0.77
C ALA A 364 0.63 -0.20 -0.47
N PRO A 365 1.25 0.46 -1.47
CA PRO A 365 0.49 0.98 -2.61
C PRO A 365 -0.01 -0.11 -3.56
N SER A 366 0.52 -1.34 -3.44
CA SER A 366 0.05 -2.51 -4.18
C SER A 366 -1.44 -2.75 -3.97
N ALA A 367 -1.99 -2.43 -2.79
CA ALA A 367 -3.41 -2.55 -2.50
C ALA A 367 -4.30 -1.74 -3.46
N THR A 368 -3.83 -0.57 -3.91
CA THR A 368 -4.56 0.23 -4.91
C THR A 368 -4.56 -0.46 -6.27
N MET A 369 -3.43 -1.04 -6.69
CA MET A 369 -3.35 -1.79 -7.95
C MET A 369 -4.16 -3.08 -7.93
N GLU A 370 -4.19 -3.79 -6.81
CA GLU A 370 -5.08 -4.93 -6.60
C GLU A 370 -6.54 -4.51 -6.79
N GLY A 371 -6.96 -3.41 -6.15
CA GLY A 371 -8.32 -2.89 -6.30
C GLY A 371 -8.67 -2.51 -7.75
N LEU A 372 -7.72 -1.94 -8.50
CA LEU A 372 -7.89 -1.65 -9.92
C LEU A 372 -8.03 -2.92 -10.76
N LEU A 373 -7.21 -3.94 -10.48
CA LEU A 373 -7.26 -5.24 -11.15
C LEU A 373 -8.58 -5.97 -10.84
N ASP A 374 -9.00 -6.00 -9.58
CA ASP A 374 -10.27 -6.63 -9.17
C ASP A 374 -11.45 -5.96 -9.86
N ALA A 375 -11.50 -4.63 -9.86
CA ALA A 375 -12.54 -3.86 -10.55
C ALA A 375 -12.55 -4.18 -12.06
N PHE A 376 -11.38 -4.23 -12.69
CA PHE A 376 -11.24 -4.60 -14.10
C PHE A 376 -11.80 -6.00 -14.37
N LEU A 377 -11.47 -6.99 -13.54
CA LEU A 377 -11.92 -8.37 -13.70
C LEU A 377 -13.43 -8.54 -13.48
N LEU A 378 -14.02 -7.80 -12.53
CA LEU A 378 -15.46 -7.82 -12.27
C LEU A 378 -16.28 -7.19 -13.42
N GLU A 379 -15.70 -6.22 -14.13
CA GLU A 379 -16.36 -5.55 -15.25
C GLU A 379 -16.30 -6.34 -16.56
N ILE A 380 -15.47 -7.38 -16.64
CA ILE A 380 -15.40 -8.24 -17.81
C ILE A 380 -16.66 -9.09 -17.91
N GLY A 381 -17.54 -8.67 -18.80
CA GLY A 381 -18.67 -9.48 -19.24
C GLY A 381 -18.22 -10.72 -20.00
N ARG A 382 -19.02 -11.79 -19.90
CA ARG A 382 -18.84 -13.02 -20.67
C ARG A 382 -18.81 -12.78 -22.18
#